data_AF-A0A966PUA8-F1
#
_entry.id   AF-A0A966PUA8-F1
#
_cell.length_a   1.000
_cell.length_b   1.000
_cell.length_c   1.000
_cell.angle_alpha   90.00
_cell.angle_beta   90.00
_cell.angle_gamma   90.00
#
_symmetry.space_group_name_H-M   'P 1'
#
loop_
_entity.id
_entity.type
_entity.pdbx_description
1 polymer ?
#
loop_
_entity_poly.entity_id
_entity_poly.type
_entity_poly.pdbx_seq_one_letter_code
_entity_poly.pdbx_strand_id
1 'polypeptide(L)'
;MVRKLSRFVLVAVIVCCGGVVWSTNIAEAHAGLKSSEPAASSVLEQTPKEIVLNFGESVEVSFGSIRLFDSNSKIIVLPTPKHVVKDGVVDTKTVRVAVPDLGRVAFSTRHRPRQKSRRRSLLDPAHMAPATATRTQNQRLQRARRRK
;
A
#
# COMPACT_ATOMS: atom_id res chain seq x y z
N MET A 1 48.97 46.84 9.27
CA MET A 1 48.25 45.98 10.25
C MET A 1 46.73 45.87 10.01
N VAL A 2 46.10 46.80 9.27
CA VAL A 2 44.65 46.80 8.96
C VAL A 2 44.16 45.73 7.96
N ARG A 3 44.99 45.31 6.99
CA ARG A 3 44.61 44.33 5.94
C ARG A 3 44.44 42.90 6.46
N LYS A 4 45.12 42.55 7.57
CA LYS A 4 45.00 41.24 8.23
C LYS A 4 43.75 41.20 9.12
N LEU A 5 43.47 42.29 9.84
CA LEU A 5 42.30 42.42 10.70
C LEU A 5 40.98 42.40 9.90
N SER A 6 40.94 43.06 8.74
CA SER A 6 39.78 43.03 7.82
C SER A 6 39.48 41.63 7.28
N ARG A 7 40.53 40.83 7.01
CA ARG A 7 40.38 39.43 6.57
C ARG A 7 39.84 38.53 7.69
N PHE A 8 40.27 38.75 8.93
CA PHE A 8 39.76 38.02 10.09
C PHE A 8 38.29 38.34 10.39
N VAL A 9 37.88 39.60 10.26
CA VAL A 9 36.47 40.00 10.43
C VAL A 9 35.61 39.38 9.33
N LEU A 10 36.07 39.39 8.08
CA LEU A 10 35.33 38.77 6.97
C LEU A 10 35.17 37.25 7.14
N VAL A 11 36.23 36.55 7.59
CA VAL A 11 36.16 35.11 7.87
C VAL A 11 35.23 34.82 9.06
N ALA A 12 35.27 35.64 10.11
CA ALA A 12 34.36 35.50 11.26
C ALA A 12 32.89 35.69 10.88
N VAL A 13 32.59 36.67 10.00
CA VAL A 13 31.24 36.88 9.47
C VAL A 13 30.80 35.70 8.60
N ILE A 14 31.68 35.16 7.75
CA ILE A 14 31.38 33.98 6.92
C ILE A 14 31.16 32.73 7.78
N VAL A 15 31.92 32.54 8.85
CA VAL A 15 31.75 31.41 9.78
C VAL A 15 30.47 31.57 10.60
N CYS A 16 30.15 32.78 11.07
CA CYS A 16 28.87 33.06 11.76
C CYS A 16 27.67 32.87 10.82
N CYS A 17 27.72 33.38 9.60
CA CYS A 17 26.64 33.19 8.62
C CYS A 17 26.57 31.75 8.10
N GLY A 18 27.70 31.06 8.01
CA GLY A 18 27.80 29.67 7.56
C GLY A 18 27.42 28.64 8.63
N GLY A 19 27.41 29.01 9.91
CA GLY A 19 27.09 28.10 11.02
C GLY A 19 25.59 27.84 11.23
N VAL A 20 24.70 28.50 10.49
CA VAL A 20 23.23 28.39 10.68
C VAL A 20 22.63 27.21 9.87
N VAL A 21 23.42 26.46 9.11
CA VAL A 21 22.91 25.32 8.31
C VAL A 21 22.85 23.99 9.07
N TRP A 22 23.14 23.96 10.37
CA TRP A 22 23.06 22.72 11.14
C TRP A 22 21.66 22.51 11.70
N SER A 23 21.03 21.44 11.18
CA SER A 23 19.78 20.82 11.66
C SER A 23 18.48 21.41 11.12
N THR A 24 18.26 21.27 9.81
CA THR A 24 16.88 21.16 9.31
C THR A 24 16.31 19.80 9.73
N ASN A 25 15.74 19.69 10.93
CA ASN A 25 14.77 18.63 11.16
C ASN A 25 13.65 18.87 10.17
N ILE A 26 13.50 18.00 9.17
CA ILE A 26 12.37 18.04 8.25
C ILE A 26 11.14 17.79 9.12
N ALA A 27 10.46 18.86 9.51
CA ALA A 27 9.14 18.75 10.09
C ALA A 27 8.23 18.23 8.98
N GLU A 28 7.90 16.94 9.03
CA GLU A 28 6.93 16.35 8.13
C GLU A 28 5.58 17.00 8.45
N ALA A 29 5.13 17.94 7.61
CA ALA A 29 3.89 18.70 7.82
C ALA A 29 2.64 17.81 7.76
N HIS A 30 2.81 16.54 7.42
CA HIS A 30 1.77 15.53 7.38
C HIS A 30 2.07 14.51 8.47
N ALA A 31 1.16 14.36 9.43
CA ALA A 31 1.28 13.34 10.46
C ALA A 31 1.24 11.95 9.80
N GLY A 32 2.40 11.28 9.74
CA GLY A 32 2.54 10.03 9.02
C GLY A 32 1.91 8.87 9.79
N LEU A 33 1.04 8.09 9.15
CA LEU A 33 0.51 6.86 9.76
C LEU A 33 1.64 5.84 9.92
N LYS A 34 1.92 5.42 11.16
CA LYS A 34 2.95 4.42 11.50
C LYS A 34 2.39 3.00 11.51
N SER A 35 1.20 2.82 12.09
CA SER A 35 0.54 1.51 12.13
C SER A 35 -0.97 1.65 12.25
N SER A 36 -1.66 0.55 11.98
CA SER A 36 -3.10 0.43 12.14
C SER A 36 -3.47 -0.94 12.70
N GLU A 37 -4.55 -0.97 13.47
CA GLU A 37 -5.23 -2.19 13.87
C GLU A 37 -6.70 -2.08 13.42
N PRO A 38 -7.22 -3.01 12.61
CA PRO A 38 -6.54 -4.15 11.99
C PRO A 38 -5.37 -3.73 11.10
N ALA A 39 -4.38 -4.62 10.97
CA ALA A 39 -3.22 -4.36 10.13
C ALA A 39 -3.63 -4.11 8.69
N ALA A 40 -2.93 -3.20 8.01
CA ALA A 40 -3.17 -2.91 6.61
C ALA A 40 -3.11 -4.19 5.76
N SER A 41 -4.10 -4.37 4.89
CA SER A 41 -4.24 -5.57 4.04
C SER A 41 -4.41 -6.89 4.80
N SER A 42 -4.85 -6.86 6.06
CA SER A 42 -5.22 -8.07 6.80
C SER A 42 -6.60 -8.59 6.39
N VAL A 43 -6.77 -9.92 6.48
CA VAL A 43 -8.06 -10.60 6.35
C VAL A 43 -8.46 -11.08 7.73
N LEU A 44 -9.67 -10.72 8.15
CA LEU A 44 -10.21 -11.09 9.46
C LEU A 44 -11.38 -12.06 9.29
N GLU A 45 -11.42 -13.07 10.15
CA GLU A 45 -12.54 -14.03 10.23
C GLU A 45 -13.82 -13.38 10.78
N GLN A 46 -13.67 -12.30 11.55
CA GLN A 46 -14.75 -11.59 12.20
C GLN A 46 -14.59 -10.08 12.03
N THR A 47 -15.70 -9.36 12.04
CA THR A 47 -15.71 -7.90 12.01
C THR A 47 -14.96 -7.36 13.24
N PRO A 48 -13.95 -6.49 13.05
CA PRO A 48 -13.25 -5.88 14.17
C PRO A 48 -14.21 -4.97 14.94
N LYS A 49 -14.04 -4.86 16.25
CA LYS A 49 -14.88 -3.98 17.09
C LYS A 49 -14.50 -2.51 16.93
N GLU A 50 -13.23 -2.25 16.64
CA GLU A 50 -12.69 -0.91 16.46
C GLU A 50 -11.56 -0.91 15.42
N ILE A 51 -11.30 0.28 14.88
CA ILE A 51 -10.11 0.60 14.09
C ILE A 51 -9.26 1.56 14.91
N VAL A 52 -7.98 1.26 15.06
CA VAL A 52 -6.99 2.07 15.76
C VAL A 52 -5.90 2.49 14.77
N LEU A 53 -5.58 3.78 14.74
CA LEU A 53 -4.57 4.38 13.88
C LEU A 53 -3.51 5.05 14.74
N ASN A 54 -2.25 4.68 14.55
CA ASN A 54 -1.10 5.26 15.25
C ASN A 54 -0.31 6.16 14.30
N PHE A 55 -0.14 7.41 14.68
CA PHE A 55 0.59 8.43 13.91
C PHE A 55 1.98 8.68 14.51
N GLY A 56 2.91 9.19 13.70
CA GLY A 56 4.24 9.60 14.18
C GLY A 56 4.16 10.84 15.07
N GLU A 57 3.23 11.72 14.74
CA GLU A 57 2.99 13.02 15.33
C GLU A 57 1.59 13.09 15.95
N SER A 58 1.36 14.09 16.79
CA SER A 58 0.03 14.37 17.33
C SER A 58 -0.91 14.81 16.21
N VAL A 59 -2.13 14.29 16.22
CA VAL A 59 -3.18 14.64 15.25
C VAL A 59 -4.39 15.23 15.97
N GLU A 60 -5.07 16.18 15.33
CA GLU A 60 -6.32 16.73 15.86
C GLU A 60 -7.50 15.99 15.24
N VAL A 61 -8.22 15.23 16.06
CA VAL A 61 -9.32 14.37 15.58
C VAL A 61 -10.50 15.20 15.05
N SER A 62 -10.69 16.42 15.55
CA SER A 62 -11.80 17.31 15.16
C SER A 62 -11.74 17.74 13.69
N PHE A 63 -10.56 17.76 13.07
CA PHE A 63 -10.37 18.12 11.66
C PHE A 63 -10.25 16.90 10.73
N GLY A 64 -10.10 15.70 11.30
CA GLY A 64 -9.94 14.45 10.56
C GLY A 64 -11.26 13.76 10.24
N SER A 65 -11.25 12.86 9.26
CA SER A 65 -12.35 11.91 9.04
C SER A 65 -11.81 10.51 8.73
N ILE A 66 -12.42 9.49 9.31
CA ILE A 66 -12.19 8.09 8.98
C ILE A 66 -13.41 7.61 8.19
N ARG A 67 -13.19 7.12 6.97
CA ARG A 67 -14.24 6.60 6.10
C ARG A 67 -14.03 5.11 5.90
N LEU A 68 -15.05 4.32 6.23
CA LEU A 68 -15.07 2.89 6.00
C LEU A 68 -15.92 2.59 4.77
N PHE A 69 -15.44 1.68 3.92
CA PHE A 69 -16.12 1.24 2.70
C PHE A 69 -16.34 -0.28 2.74
N ASP A 70 -17.47 -0.73 2.21
CA ASP A 70 -17.69 -2.16 1.95
C ASP A 70 -17.07 -2.60 0.61
N SER A 71 -17.22 -3.89 0.27
CA SER A 71 -16.73 -4.46 -0.99
C SER A 71 -17.41 -3.89 -2.25
N ASN A 72 -18.57 -3.24 -2.11
CA ASN A 72 -19.29 -2.56 -3.18
C ASN A 72 -18.98 -1.06 -3.22
N SER A 73 -17.95 -0.59 -2.50
CA SER A 73 -17.58 0.83 -2.37
C SER A 73 -18.66 1.70 -1.73
N LYS A 74 -19.58 1.11 -0.96
CA LYS A 74 -20.57 1.84 -0.18
C LYS A 74 -19.94 2.32 1.12
N ILE A 75 -20.17 3.59 1.47
CA ILE A 75 -19.74 4.14 2.76
C ILE A 75 -20.52 3.49 3.89
N ILE A 76 -19.79 2.97 4.88
CA ILE A 76 -20.30 2.57 6.18
C ILE A 76 -20.10 3.74 7.12
N VAL A 77 -21.19 4.22 7.71
CA VAL A 77 -21.17 5.34 8.66
C VAL A 77 -20.50 4.90 9.96
N LEU A 78 -19.46 5.62 10.36
CA LEU A 78 -18.76 5.40 11.61
C LEU A 78 -19.15 6.49 12.64
N PRO A 79 -19.09 6.17 13.94
CA PRO A 79 -19.15 7.19 14.99
C PRO A 79 -17.92 8.09 14.93
N THR A 80 -17.99 9.21 15.66
CA THR A 80 -16.86 10.16 15.75
C THR A 80 -15.61 9.47 16.31
N PRO A 81 -14.46 9.56 15.61
CA PRO A 81 -13.20 9.05 16.14
C PRO A 81 -12.81 9.78 17.42
N LYS A 82 -11.99 9.15 18.26
CA LYS A 82 -11.53 9.70 19.54
C LYS A 82 -10.07 9.34 19.77
N HIS A 83 -9.38 10.13 20.59
CA HIS A 83 -8.08 9.74 21.11
C HIS A 83 -8.18 8.57 22.09
N VAL A 84 -7.10 7.79 22.17
CA VAL A 84 -6.95 6.77 23.21
C VAL A 84 -6.63 7.46 24.54
N VAL A 85 -7.20 6.97 25.63
CA VAL A 85 -6.79 7.36 26.99
C VAL A 85 -6.05 6.18 27.61
N LYS A 86 -4.83 6.42 28.08
CA LYS A 86 -4.01 5.43 28.78
C LYS A 86 -3.56 6.02 30.11
N ASP A 87 -3.87 5.35 31.21
CA ASP A 87 -3.52 5.78 32.57
C ASP A 87 -3.99 7.21 32.92
N GLY A 88 -5.16 7.62 32.37
CA GLY A 88 -5.70 8.97 32.55
C GLY A 88 -5.09 10.04 31.65
N VAL A 89 -4.10 9.68 30.82
CA VAL A 89 -3.46 10.58 29.85
C VAL A 89 -4.01 10.33 28.45
N VAL A 90 -4.34 11.41 27.74
CA VAL A 90 -4.81 11.34 26.35
C VAL A 90 -3.61 11.16 25.43
N ASP A 91 -3.60 10.07 24.66
CA ASP A 91 -2.63 9.83 23.61
C ASP A 91 -3.09 10.52 22.31
N THR A 92 -2.50 11.67 22.04
CA THR A 92 -2.80 12.49 20.85
C THR A 92 -2.26 11.89 19.56
N LYS A 93 -1.46 10.82 19.61
CA LYS A 93 -0.91 10.14 18.44
C LYS A 93 -1.72 8.92 18.03
N THR A 94 -2.63 8.47 18.90
CA THR A 94 -3.48 7.31 18.60
C THR A 94 -4.93 7.72 18.52
N VAL A 95 -5.55 7.39 17.40
CA VAL A 95 -6.97 7.63 17.13
C VAL A 95 -7.69 6.29 17.03
N ARG A 96 -8.81 6.15 17.73
CA ARG A 96 -9.70 4.98 17.66
C ARG A 96 -11.07 5.37 17.13
N VAL A 97 -11.72 4.44 16.43
CA VAL A 97 -13.12 4.55 16.02
C VAL A 97 -13.78 3.19 16.13
N ALA A 98 -14.97 3.15 16.73
CA ALA A 98 -15.74 1.91 16.83
C ALA A 98 -16.30 1.54 15.45
N VAL A 99 -16.29 0.25 15.13
CA VAL A 99 -16.88 -0.27 13.90
C VAL A 99 -18.24 -0.88 14.24
N PRO A 100 -19.32 -0.46 13.58
CA PRO A 100 -20.64 -1.06 13.80
C PRO A 100 -20.62 -2.54 13.38
N ASP A 101 -21.46 -3.37 13.99
CA ASP A 101 -21.60 -4.76 13.56
C ASP A 101 -22.15 -4.79 12.12
N LEU A 102 -21.30 -5.25 11.20
CA LEU A 102 -21.61 -5.30 9.77
C LEU A 102 -22.36 -6.58 9.38
N GLY A 103 -22.68 -7.46 10.34
CA GLY A 103 -23.08 -8.84 10.04
C GLY A 103 -21.95 -9.62 9.37
N ARG A 104 -22.20 -10.86 8.97
CA ARG A 104 -21.23 -11.67 8.20
C ARG A 104 -21.04 -11.09 6.79
N VAL A 105 -20.24 -10.05 6.66
CA VAL A 105 -19.76 -9.56 5.36
C VAL A 105 -18.28 -9.92 5.22
N ALA A 106 -18.03 -10.92 4.37
CA ALA A 106 -16.69 -11.38 4.05
C ALA A 106 -15.90 -10.27 3.35
N PHE A 107 -14.77 -9.86 3.93
CA PHE A 107 -13.77 -9.03 3.26
C PHE A 107 -12.95 -9.92 2.33
N SER A 108 -13.13 -9.80 1.01
CA SER A 108 -12.35 -10.54 0.01
C SER A 108 -11.59 -9.58 -0.89
N THR A 109 -10.27 -9.51 -0.75
CA THR A 109 -9.40 -8.92 -1.78
C THR A 109 -8.78 -10.03 -2.62
N ARG A 110 -9.05 -10.00 -3.93
CA ARG A 110 -8.60 -11.02 -4.88
C ARG A 110 -7.20 -10.67 -5.40
N HIS A 111 -6.18 -11.44 -5.01
CA HIS A 111 -4.86 -11.39 -5.64
C HIS A 111 -4.72 -12.54 -6.66
N ARG A 112 -4.61 -12.23 -7.96
CA ARG A 112 -4.14 -13.20 -8.97
C ARG A 112 -2.62 -13.10 -9.07
N PRO A 113 -1.84 -14.08 -8.56
CA PRO A 113 -0.43 -14.15 -8.90
C PRO A 113 -0.29 -14.45 -10.39
N ARG A 114 0.45 -13.59 -11.11
CA ARG A 114 0.80 -13.80 -12.51
C ARG A 114 1.74 -14.99 -12.59
N GLN A 115 1.21 -16.18 -12.87
CA GLN A 115 2.00 -17.39 -13.06
C GLN A 115 2.85 -17.22 -14.32
N LYS A 116 4.16 -17.00 -14.13
CA LYS A 116 5.14 -16.98 -15.21
C LYS A 116 5.09 -18.36 -15.87
N SER A 117 4.56 -18.41 -17.09
CA SER A 117 4.47 -19.61 -17.92
C SER A 117 5.84 -20.28 -17.99
N ARG A 118 6.01 -21.35 -17.21
CA ARG A 118 7.18 -22.22 -17.28
C ARG A 118 6.92 -23.07 -18.53
N ARG A 119 7.44 -22.61 -19.69
CA ARG A 119 7.57 -23.45 -20.89
C ARG A 119 8.21 -24.76 -20.44
N ARG A 120 7.44 -25.86 -20.49
CA ARG A 120 7.99 -27.22 -20.38
C ARG A 120 8.92 -27.40 -21.58
N SER A 121 10.23 -27.23 -21.35
CA SER A 121 11.22 -27.96 -22.13
C SER A 121 10.98 -29.43 -21.85
N LEU A 122 10.42 -30.13 -22.82
CA LEU A 122 10.31 -31.56 -22.84
C LEU A 122 10.83 -32.01 -24.20
N LEU A 123 12.15 -32.22 -24.25
CA LEU A 123 12.99 -32.87 -25.27
C LEU A 123 14.27 -33.17 -24.48
N ASP A 124 14.65 -34.41 -24.18
CA ASP A 124 15.00 -35.52 -25.07
C ASP A 124 15.21 -36.81 -24.21
N PRO A 125 15.56 -38.01 -24.74
CA PRO A 125 15.70 -38.44 -26.14
C PRO A 125 15.12 -39.85 -26.47
N ALA A 126 14.97 -40.15 -27.77
CA ALA A 126 15.53 -41.35 -28.44
C ALA A 126 14.71 -41.79 -29.68
N HIS A 127 15.47 -42.10 -30.74
CA HIS A 127 15.12 -42.82 -31.98
C HIS A 127 14.49 -42.06 -33.19
N MET A 128 15.39 -41.47 -33.99
CA MET A 128 15.76 -41.92 -35.36
C MET A 128 14.65 -42.23 -36.41
N ALA A 129 14.36 -41.20 -37.23
CA ALA A 129 14.15 -41.20 -38.70
C ALA A 129 12.84 -41.81 -39.32
N PRO A 130 12.53 -41.54 -40.62
CA PRO A 130 12.11 -40.24 -41.16
C PRO A 130 10.83 -40.31 -42.04
N ALA A 131 10.32 -39.13 -42.42
CA ALA A 131 9.47 -38.84 -43.60
C ALA A 131 8.06 -39.48 -43.69
N THR A 132 7.03 -38.64 -43.82
CA THR A 132 6.27 -38.42 -45.07
C THR A 132 5.00 -37.60 -44.78
N ALA A 133 4.72 -36.69 -45.71
CA ALA A 133 3.62 -35.74 -45.74
C ALA A 133 2.21 -36.34 -45.59
N THR A 134 1.28 -35.59 -44.97
CA THR A 134 -0.04 -35.33 -45.59
C THR A 134 -0.74 -34.13 -44.94
N ARG A 135 -0.37 -32.96 -45.47
CA ARG A 135 -1.19 -31.75 -45.50
C ARG A 135 -2.39 -32.04 -46.41
N THR A 136 -3.60 -31.66 -45.99
CA THR A 136 -4.79 -31.50 -46.87
C THR A 136 -5.61 -32.75 -47.21
N GLN A 137 -6.37 -33.31 -46.25
CA GLN A 137 -7.49 -34.22 -46.61
C GLN A 137 -8.76 -34.12 -45.75
N ASN A 138 -8.77 -33.33 -44.66
CA ASN A 138 -9.96 -33.21 -43.80
C ASN A 138 -10.88 -32.02 -44.10
N GLN A 139 -10.59 -31.19 -45.12
CA GLN A 139 -11.41 -30.01 -45.46
C GLN A 139 -12.41 -30.21 -46.61
N ARG A 140 -12.46 -31.38 -47.26
CA ARG A 140 -13.43 -31.63 -48.36
C ARG A 140 -14.61 -32.53 -47.99
N LEU A 141 -14.62 -33.17 -46.82
CA LEU A 141 -15.72 -34.06 -46.41
C LEU A 141 -16.79 -33.42 -45.50
N GLN A 142 -16.58 -32.20 -45.01
CA GLN A 142 -17.60 -31.52 -44.20
C GLN A 142 -18.60 -30.65 -44.99
N ARG A 143 -18.42 -30.45 -46.31
CA ARG A 143 -19.36 -29.69 -47.15
C ARG A 143 -20.51 -30.52 -47.75
N ALA A 144 -20.53 -31.85 -47.56
CA ALA A 144 -21.56 -32.72 -48.14
C ALA A 144 -22.70 -33.12 -47.18
N ARG A 145 -22.71 -32.64 -45.92
CA ARG A 145 -23.74 -33.03 -44.91
C ARG A 145 -24.71 -31.91 -44.50
N ARG A 146 -24.81 -30.82 -45.26
CA ARG A 146 -25.76 -29.71 -45.02
C ARG A 146 -26.89 -29.59 -46.06
N ARG A 147 -27.27 -30.69 -46.72
CA ARG A 147 -28.51 -30.78 -47.49
C ARG A 147 -29.20 -32.11 -47.22
N LYS A 148 -30.00 -32.14 -46.16
CA LYS A 148 -31.28 -32.85 -46.08
C LYS A 148 -32.19 -32.00 -45.21
#